data_AF-A0A7Y9J3V7-F1
#
_entry.id   AF-A0A7Y9J3V7-F1
#
_cell.length_a   1.000
_cell.length_b   1.000
_cell.length_c   1.000
_cell.angle_alpha   90.00
_cell.angle_beta   90.00
_cell.angle_gamma   90.00
#
_symmetry.space_group_name_H-M   'P 1'
#
loop_
_entity.id
_entity.type
_entity.pdbx_description
1 polymer ?
#
loop_
_entity_poly.entity_id
_entity_poly.type
_entity_poly.pdbx_seq_one_letter_code
_entity_poly.pdbx_strand_id
1 'polypeptide(L)' 'MDGSERTRRPAPGASFIVLVVDPETGDLDSYGPYGYAAALAEASRRREEFDREELLDVLVVVVPLHPGPSSDGA' A
#
# COMPACT_ATOMS: atom_id res chain seq x y z
N MET A 1 20.67 -10.02 -15.40
CA MET A 1 19.43 -9.84 -14.63
C MET A 1 18.98 -8.42 -14.88
N ASP A 2 17.92 -8.25 -15.69
CA ASP A 2 17.48 -6.94 -16.18
C ASP A 2 16.72 -6.19 -15.07
N GLY A 3 17.26 -5.06 -14.64
CA GLY A 3 16.71 -4.19 -13.59
C GLY A 3 15.57 -3.28 -14.05
N SER A 4 14.89 -3.63 -15.15
CA SER A 4 13.96 -2.75 -15.87
C SER A 4 12.49 -2.85 -15.43
N GLU A 5 12.15 -3.63 -14.39
CA GLU A 5 10.77 -3.70 -13.87
C GLU A 5 10.40 -2.52 -12.95
N ARG A 6 11.34 -1.62 -12.64
CA ARG A 6 11.23 -0.68 -11.50
C ARG A 6 10.17 0.42 -11.61
N THR A 7 9.47 0.58 -12.73
CA THR A 7 8.33 1.50 -12.82
C THR A 7 7.40 1.14 -13.97
N ARG A 8 6.84 -0.07 -13.98
CA ARG A 8 5.64 -0.28 -14.79
C ARG A 8 4.54 0.60 -14.22
N ARG A 9 4.08 1.58 -15.01
CA ARG A 9 2.86 2.33 -14.73
C ARG A 9 1.78 1.31 -14.37
N PRO A 10 1.02 1.51 -13.26
CA PRO A 10 -0.10 0.66 -12.90
C PRO A 10 -0.98 0.37 -14.13
N ALA A 11 -1.35 -0.89 -14.31
CA ALA A 11 -2.33 -1.24 -15.33
C ALA A 11 -3.64 -0.45 -15.07
N PRO A 12 -4.35 0.01 -16.11
CA PRO A 12 -5.68 0.58 -15.94
C PRO A 12 -6.58 -0.38 -15.17
N GLY A 13 -7.23 0.08 -14.11
CA GLY A 13 -8.07 -0.75 -13.23
C GLY A 13 -7.33 -1.50 -12.12
N ALA A 14 -6.00 -1.33 -11.98
CA ALA A 14 -5.28 -1.86 -10.82
C ALA A 14 -5.78 -1.20 -9.52
N SER A 15 -6.03 -2.03 -8.52
CA SER A 15 -6.34 -1.60 -7.16
C SER A 15 -5.09 -1.66 -6.31
N PHE A 16 -4.99 -0.74 -5.35
CA PHE A 16 -3.88 -0.61 -4.42
C PHE A 16 -4.42 -0.59 -3.00
N ILE A 17 -3.61 -1.05 -2.07
CA ILE A 17 -3.83 -0.85 -0.64
C ILE A 17 -2.66 -0.08 -0.05
N VAL A 18 -2.93 0.64 1.04
CA VAL A 18 -1.89 1.19 1.92
C VAL A 18 -1.73 0.20 3.06
N LEU A 19 -0.50 -0.26 3.28
CA LEU A 19 -0.13 -1.02 4.47
C LEU A 19 0.59 -0.09 5.44
N VAL A 20 0.24 -0.23 6.72
CA VAL A 20 0.97 0.37 7.84
C VAL A 20 1.53 -0.76 8.66
N VAL A 21 2.84 -0.73 8.90
CA VAL A 21 3.54 -1.77 9.67
C VAL A 21 4.32 -1.11 10.79
N ASP A 22 4.00 -1.47 12.02
CA ASP A 22 4.81 -1.13 13.19
C ASP A 22 5.84 -2.26 13.40
N PRO A 23 7.14 -2.00 13.19
CA PRO A 23 8.16 -3.04 13.34
C PRO A 23 8.44 -3.42 14.80
N GLU A 24 8.14 -2.55 15.77
CA GLU A 24 8.39 -2.77 17.19
C GLU A 24 7.32 -3.67 17.80
N THR A 25 6.05 -3.47 17.42
CA THR A 25 4.92 -4.30 17.92
C THR A 25 4.59 -5.48 16.99
N GLY A 26 4.92 -5.37 15.71
CA GLY A 26 4.46 -6.29 14.67
C GLY A 26 3.04 -6.02 14.20
N ASP A 27 2.42 -4.90 14.62
CA ASP A 27 1.07 -4.54 14.18
C ASP A 27 1.05 -4.22 12.69
N LEU A 28 -0.01 -4.66 12.03
CA LEU A 28 -0.22 -4.48 10.60
C LEU A 28 -1.65 -4.06 10.32
N ASP A 29 -1.80 -2.86 9.77
CA ASP A 29 -3.06 -2.34 9.27
C ASP A 29 -3.06 -2.26 7.75
N SER A 30 -4.26 -2.37 7.16
CA SER A 30 -4.45 -2.25 5.72
C SER A 30 -5.65 -1.36 5.39
N TYR A 31 -5.51 -0.55 4.34
CA TYR A 31 -6.52 0.41 3.91
C TYR A 31 -6.71 0.37 2.40
N GLY A 32 -7.96 0.46 1.95
CA GLY A 32 -8.35 0.39 0.54
C GLY A 32 -9.45 -0.65 0.29
N PRO A 33 -9.64 -1.08 -0.96
CA PRO A 33 -8.84 -0.75 -2.15
C PRO A 33 -9.00 0.70 -2.62
N TYR A 34 -7.94 1.23 -3.24
CA TYR A 34 -7.87 2.56 -3.85
C TYR A 34 -7.34 2.48 -5.28
N GLY A 35 -7.61 3.53 -6.07
CA GLY A 35 -6.78 3.82 -7.24
C GLY A 35 -5.42 4.40 -6.84
N TYR A 36 -4.42 4.31 -7.73
CA TYR A 36 -3.03 4.68 -7.40
C TYR A 36 -2.85 6.08 -6.79
N ALA A 37 -3.46 7.11 -7.37
CA ALA A 37 -3.35 8.48 -6.87
C ALA A 37 -3.96 8.65 -5.47
N ALA A 38 -5.11 8.02 -5.21
CA ALA A 38 -5.75 8.04 -3.90
C ALA A 38 -4.94 7.25 -2.86
N ALA A 39 -4.33 6.12 -3.25
CA ALA A 39 -3.46 5.35 -2.37
C ALA A 39 -2.21 6.15 -1.95
N LEU A 40 -1.59 6.88 -2.88
CA LEU A 40 -0.45 7.75 -2.56
C LEU A 40 -0.84 8.89 -1.62
N ALA A 41 -1.96 9.58 -1.90
CA ALA A 41 -2.45 10.65 -1.03
C ALA A 41 -2.72 10.14 0.39
N GLU A 42 -3.34 8.96 0.49
CA GLU A 42 -3.67 8.34 1.76
C GLU A 42 -2.41 7.84 2.52
N ALA A 43 -1.40 7.33 1.80
CA ALA A 43 -0.11 6.98 2.39
C ALA A 43 0.63 8.23 2.91
N SER A 44 0.63 9.34 2.16
CA SER A 44 1.22 10.60 2.60
C SER A 44 0.54 11.14 3.86
N ARG A 45 -0.80 11.15 3.89
CA ARG A 45 -1.57 11.57 5.07
C ARG A 45 -1.19 10.78 6.31
N ARG A 46 -1.07 9.46 6.21
CA ARG A 46 -0.67 8.60 7.34
C ARG A 46 0.77 8.85 7.77
N ARG A 47 1.70 9.02 6.83
CA ARG A 47 3.08 9.33 7.18
C ARG A 47 3.16 10.63 7.99
N GLU A 48 2.41 11.65 7.59
CA GLU A 48 2.29 12.91 8.35
C GLU A 48 1.61 12.75 9.73
N GLU A 49 0.66 11.81 9.87
CA GLU A 49 0.06 11.46 11.17
C GLU A 49 1.10 10.84 12.10
N PHE A 50 1.81 9.79 11.64
CA PHE A 50 2.84 9.13 12.44
C PHE A 50 4.05 10.03 12.73
N ASP A 51 4.42 10.92 11.80
CA ASP A 51 5.50 11.89 12.03
C ASP A 51 5.17 12.87 13.16
N ARG A 52 3.90 13.28 13.29
CA ARG A 52 3.45 14.16 14.39
C ARG A 52 3.45 13.48 15.75
N GLU A 53 3.34 12.16 15.76
CA GLU A 53 3.38 11.31 16.96
C GLU A 53 4.80 10.76 17.26
N GLU A 54 5.81 11.21 16.49
CA GLU A 54 7.21 10.78 16.60
C GLU A 54 7.43 9.27 16.33
N LEU A 55 6.49 8.64 15.61
CA LEU A 55 6.52 7.21 15.22
C LEU A 55 7.25 7.02 13.88
N LEU A 56 8.54 7.34 13.87
CA LEU A 56 9.36 7.46 12.64
C LEU A 56 9.70 6.12 11.96
N ASP A 57 9.65 5.04 12.72
CA ASP A 57 9.97 3.67 12.31
C ASP A 57 8.78 2.92 11.68
N VAL A 58 7.55 3.39 11.90
CA VAL A 58 6.35 2.87 11.25
C VAL A 58 6.50 2.94 9.72
N LEU A 59 6.26 1.84 9.03
CA LEU A 59 6.35 1.77 7.58
C LEU A 59 4.97 2.03 6.98
N VAL A 60 4.86 3.01 6.08
CA VAL A 60 3.65 3.27 5.31
C VAL A 60 3.94 3.01 3.84
N VAL A 61 3.36 1.95 3.27
CA VAL A 61 3.68 1.50 1.91
C VAL A 61 2.44 1.30 1.06
N VAL A 62 2.51 1.73 -0.20
CA VAL A 62 1.48 1.46 -1.20
C VAL A 62 1.86 0.19 -1.95
N VAL A 63 0.99 -0.81 -1.93
CA VAL A 63 1.20 -2.07 -2.65
C VAL A 63 0.02 -2.37 -3.59
N PRO A 64 0.25 -2.99 -4.75
CA PRO A 64 -0.82 -3.50 -5.59
C PRO A 64 -1.66 -4.53 -4.82
N LEU A 65 -2.98 -4.40 -4.88
CA LEU A 65 -3.89 -5.44 -4.44
C LEU A 65 -4.03 -6.45 -5.57
N HIS A 66 -3.49 -7.65 -5.38
CA HIS A 66 -3.73 -8.73 -6.31
C HIS A 66 -5.22 -9.15 -6.23
N PRO A 67 -5.92 -9.30 -7.36
CA PRO A 67 -7.24 -9.89 -7.35
C PRO A 67 -7.11 -11.29 -6.74
N GLY A 68 -7.94 -11.58 -5.74
CA GLY A 68 -8.08 -12.94 -5.22
C GLY A 68 -8.53 -13.89 -6.34
N PRO A 69 -8.40 -15.21 -6.14
CA PRO A 69 -8.99 -16.16 -7.08
C PRO A 69 -10.47 -15.78 -7.27
N SER A 70 -10.87 -15.55 -8.52
CA SER A 70 -12.27 -15.32 -8.86
C SER A 70 -13.09 -16.49 -8.34
N SER A 71 -14.05 -16.22 -7.45
CA SER A 71 -14.95 -17.22 -6.86
C SER A 71 -15.94 -17.85 -7.86
N ASP A 72 -15.72 -17.67 -9.16
CA ASP A 72 -16.49 -18.30 -10.23
C ASP A 72 -16.03 -19.75 -10.39
N GLY A 73 -16.58 -20.60 -9.52
CA GLY A 73 -16.29 -22.02 -9.48
C GLY A 73 -17.14 -22.71 -8.41
N ALA A 74 -18.47 -22.64 -8.55
CA ALA A 74 -19.43 -23.48 -7.85
C ALA A 74 -20.51 -23.95 -8.82
#